data_AF-A0A645GGR0-F1
#
_entry.id   AF-A0A645GGR0-F1
#
_cell.length_a   1.000
_cell.length_b   1.000
_cell.length_c   1.000
_cell.angle_alpha   90.00
_cell.angle_beta   90.00
_cell.angle_gamma   90.00
#
_symmetry.space_group_name_H-M   'P 1'
#
loop_
_entity.id
_entity.type
_entity.pdbx_description
1 polymer ?
#
loop_
_entity_poly.entity_id
_entity_poly.type
_entity_poly.pdbx_seq_one_letter_code
_entity_poly.pdbx_strand_id
1 'polypeptide(L)'
;MFKDAYMIEYLECLDRDHRKPHQNAAIGLFLCASKEQEIVEYSLSRSLSPSLVVSGYKTKLHDARLLKEKLLEFYALESPDE
;
A
#
# COMPACT_ATOMS: atom_id res chain seq x y z
N MET A 1 -17.19 -6.15 -3.92
CA MET A 1 -18.03 -5.58 -4.99
C MET A 1 -18.30 -4.08 -4.84
N PHE A 2 -18.97 -3.59 -3.78
CA PHE A 2 -19.26 -2.14 -3.65
C PHE A 2 -18.03 -1.25 -3.36
N LYS A 3 -16.94 -1.81 -2.81
CA LYS A 3 -15.70 -1.08 -2.49
C LYS A 3 -14.73 -0.96 -3.66
N ASP A 4 -14.82 -1.86 -4.62
CA ASP A 4 -13.85 -1.96 -5.72
C ASP A 4 -14.08 -0.85 -6.76
N ALA A 5 -15.35 -0.56 -7.06
CA ALA A 5 -15.74 0.54 -7.94
C ALA A 5 -15.30 1.91 -7.41
N TYR A 6 -15.38 2.11 -6.08
CA TYR A 6 -15.01 3.38 -5.45
C TYR A 6 -13.52 3.69 -5.57
N MET A 7 -12.67 2.67 -5.46
CA MET A 7 -11.21 2.86 -5.58
C MET A 7 -10.83 3.25 -7.01
N ILE A 8 -11.43 2.62 -8.02
CA ILE A 8 -11.11 2.90 -9.43
C ILE A 8 -11.52 4.32 -9.79
N GLU A 9 -12.75 4.73 -9.45
CA GLU A 9 -13.24 6.09 -9.67
C GLU A 9 -12.35 7.14 -8.96
N TYR A 10 -11.87 6.82 -7.75
CA TYR A 10 -10.96 7.69 -7.03
C TYR A 10 -9.60 7.82 -7.73
N LEU A 11 -9.02 6.71 -8.19
CA LEU A 11 -7.74 6.72 -8.91
C LEU A 11 -7.85 7.47 -10.24
N GLU A 12 -8.96 7.29 -10.98
CA GLU A 12 -9.20 8.02 -12.22
C GLU A 12 -9.30 9.53 -12.00
N CYS A 13 -10.06 9.97 -10.99
CA CYS A 13 -10.13 11.38 -10.63
C CYS A 13 -8.76 11.93 -10.22
N LEU A 14 -7.99 11.16 -9.44
CA LEU A 14 -6.66 11.57 -9.01
C LEU A 14 -5.69 11.70 -10.19
N ASP A 15 -5.70 10.74 -11.11
CA ASP A 15 -4.82 10.74 -12.28
C ASP A 15 -5.18 11.84 -13.29
N ARG A 16 -6.47 12.13 -13.43
CA ARG A 16 -6.96 13.17 -14.35
C ARG A 16 -6.76 14.58 -13.79
N ASP A 17 -7.08 14.79 -12.52
CA ASP A 17 -7.26 16.14 -11.97
C ASP A 17 -6.05 16.63 -11.17
N HIS A 18 -5.19 15.71 -10.68
CA HIS A 18 -4.10 16.06 -9.75
C HIS A 18 -2.71 15.57 -10.15
N ARG A 19 -2.57 14.69 -11.16
CA ARG A 19 -1.26 14.13 -11.55
C ARG A 19 -0.37 15.18 -12.21
N LYS A 20 0.89 15.25 -11.76
CA LYS A 20 1.91 16.12 -12.38
C LYS A 20 2.63 15.41 -13.54
N PRO A 21 3.22 16.15 -14.50
CA PRO A 21 3.84 15.55 -15.70
C PRO A 21 4.97 14.55 -15.43
N HIS A 22 5.66 14.66 -14.29
CA HIS A 22 6.78 13.79 -13.90
C HIS A 22 6.34 12.63 -12.99
N GLN A 23 5.06 12.52 -12.66
CA GLN A 23 4.54 11.46 -11.80
C GLN A 23 4.02 10.30 -12.65
N ASN A 24 4.21 9.09 -12.13
CA ASN A 24 3.59 7.89 -12.69
C ASN A 24 2.08 7.88 -12.39
N ALA A 25 1.35 7.01 -13.08
CA ALA A 25 -0.06 6.77 -12.80
C ALA A 25 -0.27 6.36 -11.33
N ALA A 26 -1.39 6.79 -10.75
CA ALA A 26 -1.80 6.47 -9.40
C ALA A 26 -2.00 4.95 -9.24
N ILE A 27 -1.59 4.43 -8.07
CA ILE A 27 -1.65 3.01 -7.76
C ILE A 27 -2.57 2.82 -6.55
N GLY A 28 -3.57 1.97 -6.68
CA GLY A 28 -4.43 1.53 -5.58
C GLY A 28 -3.84 0.31 -4.86
N LEU A 29 -3.85 0.32 -3.53
CA LEU A 29 -3.41 -0.79 -2.70
C LEU A 29 -4.55 -1.26 -1.79
N PHE A 30 -4.93 -2.53 -1.89
CA PHE A 30 -5.80 -3.18 -0.93
C PHE A 30 -4.98 -3.94 0.10
N LEU A 31 -5.17 -3.59 1.38
CA LEU A 31 -4.63 -4.34 2.51
C LEU A 31 -5.75 -5.21 3.09
N CYS A 32 -5.63 -6.52 2.89
CA CYS A 32 -6.57 -7.50 3.42
C CYS A 32 -5.94 -8.25 4.60
N ALA A 33 -6.74 -8.55 5.63
CA ALA A 33 -6.29 -9.33 6.79
C ALA A 33 -6.00 -10.80 6.44
N SER A 34 -6.63 -11.34 5.39
CA SER A 34 -6.37 -12.68 4.86
C SER A 34 -5.99 -12.64 3.37
N LYS A 35 -5.21 -13.63 2.96
CA LYS A 35 -4.77 -13.83 1.56
C LYS A 35 -5.71 -14.83 0.86
N GLU A 36 -6.98 -14.51 0.75
CA GLU A 36 -7.93 -15.30 -0.05
C GLU A 36 -7.91 -14.80 -1.50
N GLN A 37 -6.93 -15.30 -2.25
CA GLN A 37 -6.60 -14.86 -3.60
C GLN A 37 -7.79 -14.96 -4.58
N GLU A 38 -8.56 -16.04 -4.51
CA GLU A 38 -9.72 -16.28 -5.38
C GLU A 38 -10.81 -15.21 -5.21
N ILE A 39 -11.07 -14.77 -3.97
CA ILE A 39 -12.09 -13.74 -3.67
C ILE A 39 -11.62 -12.36 -4.14
N VAL A 40 -10.32 -12.08 -3.99
CA VAL A 40 -9.70 -10.83 -4.45
C VAL A 40 -9.74 -10.74 -5.97
N GLU A 41 -9.33 -11.81 -6.67
CA GLU A 41 -9.37 -11.89 -8.14
C GLU A 41 -10.80 -11.80 -8.66
N TYR A 42 -11.76 -12.50 -8.03
CA TYR A 42 -13.17 -12.43 -8.43
C TYR A 42 -13.75 -11.02 -8.28
N SER A 43 -13.45 -10.33 -7.18
CA SER A 43 -13.94 -8.96 -6.92
C SER A 43 -13.35 -7.93 -7.89
N LEU A 44 -12.11 -8.13 -8.33
CA LEU A 44 -11.36 -7.21 -9.19
C LEU A 44 -11.47 -7.56 -10.69
N SER A 45 -11.93 -8.75 -11.05
CA SER A 45 -12.10 -9.21 -12.44
C SER A 45 -13.06 -8.36 -13.29
N ARG A 46 -13.96 -7.60 -12.64
CA ARG A 46 -14.88 -6.67 -13.33
C ARG A 46 -14.25 -5.36 -13.76
N SER A 47 -13.04 -5.07 -13.27
CA SER A 47 -12.24 -3.91 -13.62
C SER A 47 -11.22 -4.33 -14.67
N LEU A 48 -11.47 -4.00 -15.95
CA LEU A 48 -10.66 -4.33 -17.12
C LEU A 48 -9.24 -3.71 -17.07
N SER A 49 -8.37 -4.18 -16.17
CA SER A 49 -6.96 -3.77 -16.16
C SER A 49 -6.02 -4.98 -15.97
N PRO A 50 -5.10 -5.23 -16.93
CA PRO A 50 -4.05 -6.25 -16.84
C PRO A 50 -3.03 -6.03 -15.70
N SER A 51 -3.16 -4.97 -14.90
CA SER A 51 -2.21 -4.58 -13.85
C SER A 51 -2.41 -5.27 -12.50
N LEU A 52 -3.31 -6.26 -12.41
CA LEU A 52 -3.63 -6.92 -11.15
C LEU A 52 -2.50 -7.86 -10.72
N VAL A 53 -1.69 -7.42 -9.75
CA VAL A 53 -0.65 -8.25 -9.12
C VAL A 53 -1.09 -8.60 -7.70
N VAL A 54 -1.52 -9.85 -7.49
CA VAL A 54 -1.82 -10.35 -6.14
C VAL A 54 -0.51 -10.81 -5.49
N SER A 55 0.03 -9.98 -4.60
CA SER A 55 1.23 -10.33 -3.82
C SER A 55 0.86 -10.71 -2.40
N GLY A 56 1.40 -11.83 -1.91
CA GLY A 56 1.34 -12.18 -0.50
C GLY A 56 2.41 -11.41 0.26
N TYR A 57 2.06 -10.30 0.91
CA TYR A 57 2.96 -9.63 1.82
C TYR A 57 3.11 -10.46 3.09
N LYS A 58 4.28 -11.08 3.28
CA LYS A 58 4.69 -11.46 4.63
C LYS A 58 4.99 -10.14 5.36
N THR A 59 4.35 -9.88 6.49
CA THR A 59 4.88 -8.97 7.50
C THR A 59 6.20 -9.55 7.98
N LYS A 60 7.26 -9.37 7.19
CA LYS A 60 8.62 -9.68 7.60
C LYS A 60 8.97 -8.56 8.56
N LEU A 61 8.64 -8.77 9.84
CA LEU A 61 9.17 -7.93 10.89
C LEU A 61 10.70 -7.98 10.75
N HIS A 62 11.32 -6.83 10.50
CA HIS A 62 12.78 -6.73 10.50
C HIS A 62 13.29 -7.27 11.85
N ASP A 63 14.53 -7.80 11.90
CA ASP A 63 15.09 -8.39 13.12
C ASP A 63 14.79 -7.47 14.32
N ALA A 64 14.05 -8.00 15.30
CA ALA A 64 13.58 -7.23 16.43
C ALA A 64 14.74 -6.58 17.20
N ARG A 65 15.95 -7.17 17.13
CA ARG A 65 17.17 -6.59 17.68
C ARG A 65 17.57 -5.32 16.95
N LEU A 66 17.62 -5.37 15.62
CA LEU A 66 17.96 -4.22 14.78
C LEU A 66 16.94 -3.09 14.96
N LEU A 67 15.65 -3.42 15.03
CA LEU A 67 14.60 -2.44 15.29
C LEU A 67 14.78 -1.76 16.67
N LYS A 68 15.09 -2.55 17.70
CA LYS A 68 15.34 -2.02 19.05
C LYS A 68 16.57 -1.11 19.10
N GLU A 69 17.67 -1.50 18.45
CA GLU A 69 18.88 -0.68 18.36
C GLU A 69 18.60 0.67 17.68
N LYS A 70 17.91 0.66 16.53
CA LYS A 70 17.58 1.88 15.80
C LYS A 70 16.62 2.81 16.54
N LEU A 71 15.69 2.24 17.30
CA LEU A 71 14.80 3.02 18.16
C LEU A 71 15.55 3.69 19.32
N LEU A 72 16.48 2.97 19.95
CA LEU A 72 17.33 3.54 21.01
C LEU A 72 18.22 4.66 20.46
N GLU A 73 18.80 4.48 19.28
CA GLU A 73 19.55 5.52 18.58
C GLU A 73 18.67 6.75 18.31
N PHE A 74 17.44 6.55 17.84
CA PHE A 74 16.48 7.64 17.64
C PHE A 74 16.18 8.41 18.92
N TYR A 75 15.88 7.72 20.03
CA TYR A 75 15.59 8.38 21.31
C TYR A 75 16.80 9.14 21.86
N ALA A 76 18.02 8.64 21.63
CA ALA A 76 19.24 9.34 22.02
C ALA A 76 19.52 10.59 21.16
N LEU A 77 19.05 10.62 19.91
CA LEU A 77 19.12 11.80 19.05
C LEU A 77 18.00 12.82 19.33
N GLU A 78 16.84 12.35 19.81
CA GLU A 78 15.70 13.20 20.16
C GLU A 78 15.78 13.78 21.58
N SER A 79 16.55 13.19 22.49
CA SER A 79 16.80 13.81 23.79
C SER A 79 17.56 15.12 23.57
N PRO A 80 16.97 16.29 23.91
CA PRO A 80 17.71 17.54 23.85
C PRO A 80 18.90 17.42 24.81
N ASP A 81 20.09 17.79 24.32
CA ASP A 81 21.27 17.93 25.17
C ASP A 81 20.89 18.80 26.39
N GLU A 82 20.97 18.23 27.60
CA GLU A 82 20.99 19.02 28.85
C GLU A 82 22.29 19.81 28.96
#